data_AF-A0A7Y9XJQ0-F1
#
_entry.id   AF-A0A7Y9XJQ0-F1
#
_cell.length_a   1.000
_cell.length_b   1.000
_cell.length_c   1.000
_cell.angle_alpha   90.00
_cell.angle_beta   90.00
_cell.angle_gamma   90.00
#
_symmetry.space_group_name_H-M   'P 1'
#
loop_
_entity.id
_entity.type
_entity.pdbx_description
1 polymer ?
#
loop_
_entity_poly.entity_id
_entity_poly.type
_entity_poly.pdbx_seq_one_letter_code
_entity_poly.pdbx_strand_id
1 'polypeptide(L)'
;MQVDLAGAILTKFGLPGAKIEYADFSGVKFMGWADFAGVEFLRSAAFFGTVFEDDVDFSGSSFTSGLSIKESSFQGRAFFHRSNFSAGVSFIDVDFFKYATFTSSKFMGTVRFEGSCFFGDAVFQSIQVSHEAFFSEVRFESGVSFELARFGDMMIFRGISGDGDFGFSGAELTNILVPHKAPPGWEVHVHEKEGGRIIPEGISHTLPCSPCSDGSVF
;
A
#
# COMPACT_ATOMS: atom_id res chain seq x y z
N MET A 1 15.00 18.13 -13.21
CA MET A 1 15.50 17.53 -14.47
C MET A 1 14.39 16.72 -15.14
N GLN A 2 14.51 16.36 -16.41
CA GLN A 2 13.59 15.42 -17.08
C GLN A 2 14.33 14.13 -17.41
N VAL A 3 13.67 12.99 -17.29
CA VAL A 3 14.21 11.67 -17.60
C VAL A 3 13.24 10.97 -18.54
N ASP A 4 13.71 10.62 -19.72
CA ASP A 4 13.00 9.75 -20.65
C ASP A 4 13.95 8.61 -21.01
N LEU A 5 13.61 7.42 -20.55
CA LEU A 5 14.35 6.20 -20.81
C LEU A 5 13.44 5.13 -21.42
N ALA A 6 12.31 5.53 -22.01
CA ALA A 6 11.31 4.57 -22.47
C ALA A 6 11.94 3.47 -23.37
N GLY A 7 11.63 2.21 -23.04
CA GLY A 7 12.13 1.01 -23.73
C GLY A 7 13.61 0.65 -23.46
N ALA A 8 14.31 1.39 -22.59
CA ALA A 8 15.73 1.12 -22.32
C ALA A 8 15.95 -0.18 -21.53
N ILE A 9 17.15 -0.74 -21.67
CA ILE A 9 17.65 -1.83 -20.84
C ILE A 9 18.83 -1.31 -20.02
N LEU A 10 18.72 -1.35 -18.69
CA LEU A 10 19.65 -0.71 -17.77
C LEU A 10 20.20 -1.76 -16.80
N THR A 11 21.51 -1.93 -16.75
CA THR A 11 22.16 -2.93 -15.86
C THR A 11 22.50 -2.39 -14.48
N LYS A 12 22.67 -1.06 -14.39
CA LYS A 12 22.79 -0.32 -13.13
C LYS A 12 22.14 1.04 -13.35
N PHE A 13 21.26 1.43 -12.46
CA PHE A 13 20.62 2.73 -12.53
C PHE A 13 20.38 3.29 -11.13
N GLY A 14 20.69 4.56 -10.93
CA GLY A 14 20.46 5.21 -9.66
C GLY A 14 20.32 6.71 -9.82
N LEU A 15 19.31 7.27 -9.16
CA LEU A 15 19.06 8.70 -9.04
C LEU A 15 18.82 9.12 -7.59
N PRO A 16 19.55 8.60 -6.58
CA PRO A 16 19.21 8.84 -5.18
C PRO A 16 19.19 10.34 -4.85
N GLY A 17 18.11 10.81 -4.22
CA GLY A 17 17.92 12.20 -3.83
C GLY A 17 17.68 13.19 -4.98
N ALA A 18 17.52 12.72 -6.22
CA ALA A 18 17.32 13.60 -7.36
C ALA A 18 15.95 14.29 -7.35
N LYS A 19 15.88 15.49 -7.96
CA LYS A 19 14.60 16.18 -8.22
C LYS A 19 14.23 16.10 -9.70
N ILE A 20 13.17 15.36 -10.00
CA ILE A 20 12.74 15.03 -11.35
C ILE A 20 11.40 15.70 -11.60
N GLU A 21 11.33 16.52 -12.64
CA GLU A 21 10.07 17.11 -13.08
C GLU A 21 9.22 16.07 -13.77
N TYR A 22 9.74 15.42 -14.81
CA TYR A 22 9.04 14.38 -15.57
C TYR A 22 9.93 13.16 -15.69
N ALA A 23 9.35 11.98 -15.47
CA ALA A 23 10.06 10.71 -15.59
C ALA A 23 9.21 9.72 -16.41
N ASP A 24 9.75 9.26 -17.51
CA ASP A 24 9.19 8.16 -18.31
C ASP A 24 10.15 6.97 -18.29
N PHE A 25 9.71 5.89 -17.63
CA PHE A 25 10.39 4.60 -17.59
C PHE A 25 9.54 3.50 -18.25
N SER A 26 8.62 3.89 -19.13
CA SER A 26 7.72 2.94 -19.80
C SER A 26 8.51 1.94 -20.64
N GLY A 27 8.26 0.65 -20.47
CA GLY A 27 8.96 -0.42 -21.18
C GLY A 27 10.41 -0.63 -20.76
N VAL A 28 10.89 0.05 -19.71
CA VAL A 28 12.27 -0.12 -19.23
C VAL A 28 12.45 -1.48 -18.58
N LYS A 29 13.61 -2.10 -18.83
CA LYS A 29 14.08 -3.27 -18.10
C LYS A 29 15.28 -2.91 -17.25
N PHE A 30 15.10 -2.87 -15.93
CA PHE A 30 16.18 -2.75 -14.96
C PHE A 30 16.72 -4.15 -14.66
N MET A 31 17.85 -4.49 -15.28
CA MET A 31 18.50 -5.81 -15.18
C MET A 31 19.30 -5.99 -13.88
N GLY A 32 19.47 -4.93 -13.10
CA GLY A 32 20.14 -4.93 -11.81
C GLY A 32 19.52 -3.88 -10.89
N TRP A 33 20.04 -3.77 -9.67
CA TRP A 33 19.51 -2.85 -8.64
C TRP A 33 19.20 -1.46 -9.21
N ALA A 34 17.97 -1.00 -8.96
CA ALA A 34 17.48 0.32 -9.35
C ALA A 34 17.26 1.20 -8.12
N ASP A 35 18.04 2.27 -8.00
CA ASP A 35 18.02 3.17 -6.84
C ASP A 35 17.27 4.49 -7.13
N PHE A 36 16.09 4.63 -6.54
CA PHE A 36 15.27 5.85 -6.52
C PHE A 36 15.08 6.38 -5.09
N ALA A 37 15.96 6.02 -4.16
CA ALA A 37 15.82 6.39 -2.76
C ALA A 37 15.85 7.92 -2.61
N GLY A 38 14.86 8.48 -1.90
CA GLY A 38 14.75 9.91 -1.66
C GLY A 38 14.50 10.78 -2.90
N VAL A 39 14.15 10.20 -4.06
CA VAL A 39 13.82 10.98 -5.26
C VAL A 39 12.57 11.82 -5.04
N GLU A 40 12.58 13.06 -5.50
CA GLU A 40 11.41 13.94 -5.57
C GLU A 40 10.89 13.98 -7.01
N PHE A 41 9.79 13.25 -7.28
CA PHE A 41 9.03 13.35 -8.52
C PHE A 41 8.02 14.50 -8.40
N LEU A 42 8.38 15.63 -8.98
CA LEU A 42 7.60 16.87 -8.89
C LEU A 42 6.38 16.83 -9.80
N ARG A 43 6.46 16.13 -10.93
CA ARG A 43 5.33 15.86 -11.83
C ARG A 43 5.23 14.36 -12.13
N SER A 44 4.66 14.01 -13.28
CA SER A 44 4.33 12.62 -13.62
C SER A 44 5.58 11.72 -13.65
N ALA A 45 5.46 10.56 -12.97
CA ALA A 45 6.39 9.44 -13.06
C ALA A 45 5.62 8.22 -13.58
N ALA A 46 6.00 7.72 -14.76
CA ALA A 46 5.32 6.62 -15.44
C ALA A 46 6.20 5.37 -15.51
N PHE A 47 5.62 4.25 -15.10
CA PHE A 47 6.20 2.91 -15.16
C PHE A 47 5.17 1.98 -15.82
N PHE A 48 4.93 2.17 -17.12
CA PHE A 48 4.05 1.31 -17.90
C PHE A 48 4.87 0.20 -18.56
N GLY A 49 4.54 -1.08 -18.37
CA GLY A 49 5.30 -2.16 -19.00
C GLY A 49 6.74 -2.31 -18.47
N THR A 50 7.05 -1.76 -17.29
CA THR A 50 8.41 -1.76 -16.73
C THR A 50 8.70 -3.10 -16.05
N VAL A 51 9.93 -3.59 -16.19
CA VAL A 51 10.41 -4.81 -15.52
C VAL A 51 11.60 -4.45 -14.62
N PHE A 52 11.49 -4.79 -13.34
CA PHE A 52 12.61 -4.77 -12.39
C PHE A 52 13.05 -6.21 -12.14
N GLU A 53 14.14 -6.63 -12.78
CA GLU A 53 14.69 -8.00 -12.67
C GLU A 53 15.38 -8.24 -11.32
N ASP A 54 15.83 -7.16 -10.67
CA ASP A 54 16.47 -7.15 -9.35
C ASP A 54 15.69 -6.20 -8.43
N ASP A 55 16.15 -6.04 -7.20
CA ASP A 55 15.55 -5.15 -6.22
C ASP A 55 15.50 -3.69 -6.68
N VAL A 56 14.46 -2.99 -6.24
CA VAL A 56 14.26 -1.56 -6.49
C VAL A 56 13.91 -0.82 -5.20
N ASP A 57 14.54 0.34 -5.02
CA ASP A 57 14.41 1.15 -3.84
C ASP A 57 13.81 2.53 -4.15
N PHE A 58 12.57 2.75 -3.72
CA PHE A 58 11.86 4.04 -3.73
C PHE A 58 11.74 4.64 -2.31
N SER A 59 12.55 4.19 -1.36
CA SER A 59 12.35 4.53 0.05
C SER A 59 12.58 6.01 0.31
N GLY A 60 11.70 6.61 1.10
CA GLY A 60 11.75 8.05 1.39
C GLY A 60 11.49 8.97 0.18
N SER A 61 11.09 8.43 -0.97
CA SER A 61 10.78 9.23 -2.16
C SER A 61 9.47 10.02 -1.99
N SER A 62 9.28 11.04 -2.82
CA SER A 62 8.04 11.82 -2.88
C SER A 62 7.48 11.90 -4.29
N PHE A 63 6.16 11.77 -4.41
CA PHE A 63 5.41 11.83 -5.67
C PHE A 63 4.36 12.93 -5.57
N THR A 64 4.69 14.11 -6.07
CA THR A 64 3.86 15.31 -5.91
C THR A 64 2.61 15.26 -6.79
N SER A 65 2.76 14.83 -8.05
CA SER A 65 1.65 14.80 -9.04
C SER A 65 1.11 13.39 -9.32
N GLY A 66 1.46 12.42 -8.47
CA GLY A 66 0.97 11.04 -8.56
C GLY A 66 1.99 10.09 -9.17
N LEU A 67 1.73 8.80 -9.01
CA LEU A 67 2.53 7.69 -9.53
C LEU A 67 1.61 6.71 -10.25
N SER A 68 1.98 6.33 -11.48
CA SER A 68 1.27 5.32 -12.25
C SER A 68 2.21 4.18 -12.61
N ILE A 69 1.99 3.02 -12.00
CA ILE A 69 2.65 1.77 -12.37
C ILE A 69 1.59 0.85 -12.98
N LYS A 70 1.79 0.42 -14.21
CA LYS A 70 0.82 -0.40 -14.95
C LYS A 70 1.50 -1.49 -15.74
N GLU A 71 0.88 -2.66 -15.84
CA GLU A 71 1.37 -3.79 -16.65
C GLU A 71 2.85 -4.10 -16.39
N SER A 72 3.29 -3.99 -15.13
CA SER A 72 4.71 -4.01 -14.74
C SER A 72 5.00 -5.18 -13.82
N SER A 73 6.27 -5.56 -13.72
CA SER A 73 6.68 -6.66 -12.83
C SER A 73 7.91 -6.32 -12.00
N PHE A 74 7.84 -6.68 -10.72
CA PHE A 74 8.92 -6.62 -9.76
C PHE A 74 9.37 -8.06 -9.45
N GLN A 75 10.43 -8.49 -10.13
CA GLN A 75 11.03 -9.82 -9.94
C GLN A 75 11.85 -9.89 -8.64
N GLY A 76 12.48 -8.77 -8.27
CA GLY A 76 13.11 -8.54 -6.97
C GLY A 76 12.17 -7.93 -5.93
N ARG A 77 12.75 -7.51 -4.80
CA ARG A 77 12.06 -6.82 -3.71
C ARG A 77 11.77 -5.38 -4.09
N ALA A 78 10.60 -4.87 -3.69
CA ALA A 78 10.17 -3.51 -3.97
C ALA A 78 10.01 -2.71 -2.67
N PHE A 79 10.85 -1.69 -2.48
CA PHE A 79 10.86 -0.89 -1.26
C PHE A 79 10.25 0.49 -1.49
N PHE A 80 9.12 0.79 -0.86
CA PHE A 80 8.44 2.08 -0.87
C PHE A 80 8.26 2.64 0.55
N HIS A 81 9.10 2.23 1.51
CA HIS A 81 8.89 2.59 2.91
C HIS A 81 9.22 4.08 3.16
N ARG A 82 8.45 4.71 4.05
CA ARG A 82 8.57 6.14 4.39
C ARG A 82 8.39 7.11 3.20
N SER A 83 7.75 6.67 2.14
CA SER A 83 7.50 7.48 0.95
C SER A 83 6.23 8.34 1.10
N ASN A 84 6.18 9.44 0.36
CA ASN A 84 5.06 10.39 0.39
C ASN A 84 4.41 10.50 -0.99
N PHE A 85 3.11 10.20 -1.08
CA PHE A 85 2.32 10.33 -2.30
C PHE A 85 1.32 11.46 -2.09
N SER A 86 1.61 12.65 -2.62
CA SER A 86 0.76 13.84 -2.41
C SER A 86 -0.51 13.83 -3.26
N ALA A 87 -0.48 13.11 -4.39
CA ALA A 87 -1.63 12.88 -5.25
C ALA A 87 -1.90 11.37 -5.38
N GLY A 88 -2.91 11.02 -6.18
CA GLY A 88 -3.32 9.63 -6.35
C GLY A 88 -2.20 8.74 -6.91
N VAL A 89 -2.20 7.48 -6.46
CA VAL A 89 -1.28 6.43 -6.91
C VAL A 89 -2.07 5.23 -7.40
N SER A 90 -1.64 4.67 -8.53
CA SER A 90 -2.26 3.46 -9.09
C SER A 90 -1.21 2.41 -9.43
N PHE A 91 -1.46 1.19 -8.97
CA PHE A 91 -0.81 -0.05 -9.39
C PHE A 91 -1.87 -0.89 -10.10
N ILE A 92 -1.78 -1.02 -11.42
CA ILE A 92 -2.77 -1.73 -12.24
C ILE A 92 -2.08 -2.87 -12.99
N ASP A 93 -2.55 -4.10 -12.81
CA ASP A 93 -1.96 -5.30 -13.42
C ASP A 93 -0.44 -5.38 -13.14
N VAL A 94 -0.07 -5.24 -11.86
CA VAL A 94 1.32 -5.29 -11.40
C VAL A 94 1.59 -6.58 -10.64
N ASP A 95 2.67 -7.26 -11.01
CA ASP A 95 3.12 -8.47 -10.34
C ASP A 95 4.31 -8.18 -9.41
N PHE A 96 4.15 -8.51 -8.12
CA PHE A 96 5.22 -8.48 -7.12
C PHE A 96 5.61 -9.91 -6.77
N PHE A 97 6.73 -10.40 -7.32
CA PHE A 97 7.16 -11.79 -7.15
C PHE A 97 7.87 -12.05 -5.82
N LYS A 98 8.34 -10.98 -5.17
CA LYS A 98 9.02 -11.01 -3.86
C LYS A 98 8.36 -9.99 -2.94
N TYR A 99 8.98 -9.82 -1.78
CA TYR A 99 8.58 -8.88 -0.75
C TYR A 99 8.38 -7.45 -1.29
N ALA A 100 7.22 -6.87 -1.02
CA ALA A 100 6.88 -5.49 -1.34
C ALA A 100 6.44 -4.74 -0.07
N THR A 101 7.04 -3.59 0.21
CA THR A 101 6.73 -2.83 1.45
C THR A 101 6.45 -1.37 1.20
N PHE A 102 5.41 -0.87 1.88
CA PHE A 102 4.97 0.51 1.94
C PHE A 102 5.00 1.04 3.38
N THR A 103 5.78 0.40 4.26
CA THR A 103 5.76 0.67 5.70
C THR A 103 5.98 2.15 6.02
N SER A 104 5.13 2.71 6.89
CA SER A 104 5.18 4.12 7.32
C SER A 104 5.06 5.15 6.19
N SER A 105 4.48 4.78 5.05
CA SER A 105 4.25 5.69 3.93
C SER A 105 2.95 6.47 4.08
N LYS A 106 2.90 7.64 3.46
CA LYS A 106 1.75 8.55 3.50
C LYS A 106 1.15 8.71 2.12
N PHE A 107 -0.14 8.44 2.00
CA PHE A 107 -0.94 8.59 0.80
C PHE A 107 -1.96 9.70 1.02
N MET A 108 -1.67 10.88 0.48
CA MET A 108 -2.54 12.06 0.58
C MET A 108 -3.51 12.19 -0.61
N GLY A 109 -3.54 11.21 -1.51
CA GLY A 109 -4.54 11.07 -2.54
C GLY A 109 -5.07 9.63 -2.60
N THR A 110 -5.98 9.35 -3.53
CA THR A 110 -6.56 8.03 -3.71
C THR A 110 -5.49 6.98 -4.04
N VAL A 111 -5.53 5.84 -3.34
CA VAL A 111 -4.66 4.67 -3.58
C VAL A 111 -5.47 3.61 -4.30
N ARG A 112 -4.95 3.10 -5.41
CA ARG A 112 -5.57 1.99 -6.14
C ARG A 112 -4.57 0.87 -6.43
N PHE A 113 -4.94 -0.33 -6.00
CA PHE A 113 -4.40 -1.58 -6.51
C PHE A 113 -5.53 -2.28 -7.28
N GLU A 114 -5.31 -2.53 -8.56
CA GLU A 114 -6.30 -3.12 -9.46
C GLU A 114 -5.64 -4.26 -10.25
N GLY A 115 -6.24 -5.46 -10.25
CA GLY A 115 -5.75 -6.62 -11.03
C GLY A 115 -4.34 -7.12 -10.66
N SER A 116 -3.73 -6.58 -9.60
CA SER A 116 -2.35 -6.85 -9.23
C SER A 116 -2.19 -8.14 -8.43
N CYS A 117 -1.04 -8.80 -8.54
CA CYS A 117 -0.73 -10.02 -7.82
C CYS A 117 0.50 -9.83 -6.90
N PHE A 118 0.35 -10.20 -5.63
CA PHE A 118 1.44 -10.28 -4.66
C PHE A 118 1.77 -11.75 -4.39
N PHE A 119 2.83 -12.25 -5.01
CA PHE A 119 3.33 -13.61 -4.77
C PHE A 119 4.24 -13.69 -3.53
N GLY A 120 4.89 -12.59 -3.18
CA GLY A 120 5.60 -12.42 -1.90
C GLY A 120 4.79 -11.57 -0.92
N ASP A 121 5.31 -11.44 0.31
CA ASP A 121 4.60 -10.69 1.35
C ASP A 121 4.42 -9.21 0.97
N ALA A 122 3.24 -8.68 1.29
CA ALA A 122 2.85 -7.30 1.05
C ALA A 122 2.66 -6.56 2.38
N VAL A 123 3.53 -5.59 2.68
CA VAL A 123 3.58 -4.95 3.99
C VAL A 123 3.17 -3.48 3.91
N PHE A 124 1.97 -3.18 4.41
CA PHE A 124 1.35 -1.86 4.52
C PHE A 124 1.27 -1.39 5.99
N GLN A 125 2.25 -1.74 6.81
CA GLN A 125 2.25 -1.40 8.23
C GLN A 125 2.38 0.09 8.47
N SER A 126 1.57 0.63 9.39
CA SER A 126 1.59 2.04 9.78
C SER A 126 1.43 3.03 8.62
N ILE A 127 0.78 2.63 7.51
CA ILE A 127 0.45 3.55 6.44
C ILE A 127 -0.60 4.55 6.89
N GLN A 128 -0.59 5.73 6.28
CA GLN A 128 -1.64 6.74 6.46
C GLN A 128 -2.23 7.04 5.10
N VAL A 129 -3.49 6.69 4.88
CA VAL A 129 -4.23 7.05 3.68
C VAL A 129 -5.23 8.14 4.05
N SER A 130 -5.09 9.34 3.51
CA SER A 130 -6.00 10.45 3.83
C SER A 130 -7.30 10.42 3.02
N HIS A 131 -7.28 9.75 1.87
CA HIS A 131 -8.39 9.61 0.93
C HIS A 131 -8.74 8.13 0.73
N GLU A 132 -9.38 7.78 -0.38
CA GLU A 132 -9.89 6.44 -0.60
C GLU A 132 -8.77 5.43 -0.89
N ALA A 133 -8.91 4.22 -0.36
CA ALA A 133 -8.06 3.07 -0.64
C ALA A 133 -8.89 1.97 -1.32
N PHE A 134 -8.54 1.64 -2.56
CA PHE A 134 -9.20 0.62 -3.35
C PHE A 134 -8.25 -0.55 -3.65
N PHE A 135 -8.65 -1.74 -3.23
CA PHE A 135 -8.03 -3.00 -3.61
C PHE A 135 -9.07 -3.81 -4.38
N SER A 136 -8.95 -3.86 -5.70
CA SER A 136 -9.93 -4.49 -6.59
C SER A 136 -9.29 -5.57 -7.44
N GLU A 137 -9.84 -6.79 -7.43
CA GLU A 137 -9.32 -7.94 -8.17
C GLU A 137 -7.83 -8.22 -7.84
N VAL A 138 -7.42 -7.94 -6.59
CA VAL A 138 -6.04 -8.16 -6.13
C VAL A 138 -5.89 -9.58 -5.60
N ARG A 139 -4.82 -10.25 -6.01
CA ARG A 139 -4.47 -11.57 -5.49
C ARG A 139 -3.31 -11.47 -4.51
N PHE A 140 -3.50 -11.99 -3.29
CA PHE A 140 -2.45 -12.11 -2.29
C PHE A 140 -2.15 -13.60 -2.06
N GLU A 141 -1.06 -14.10 -2.64
CA GLU A 141 -0.64 -15.51 -2.51
C GLU A 141 0.23 -15.74 -1.25
N SER A 142 0.69 -14.65 -0.62
CA SER A 142 1.45 -14.65 0.62
C SER A 142 0.87 -13.62 1.60
N GLY A 143 1.41 -13.55 2.81
CA GLY A 143 0.88 -12.72 3.88
C GLY A 143 0.79 -11.23 3.51
N VAL A 144 -0.28 -10.59 3.94
CA VAL A 144 -0.52 -9.15 3.78
C VAL A 144 -0.80 -8.50 5.13
N SER A 145 -0.05 -7.45 5.46
CA SER A 145 -0.12 -6.78 6.76
C SER A 145 -0.48 -5.31 6.62
N PHE A 146 -1.65 -4.94 7.15
CA PHE A 146 -2.14 -3.57 7.36
C PHE A 146 -2.09 -3.17 8.85
N GLU A 147 -1.23 -3.80 9.66
CA GLU A 147 -1.14 -3.47 11.08
C GLU A 147 -0.85 -1.98 11.31
N LEU A 148 -1.58 -1.37 12.23
CA LEU A 148 -1.49 0.06 12.56
C LEU A 148 -1.77 1.00 11.37
N ALA A 149 -2.34 0.48 10.27
CA ALA A 149 -2.73 1.31 9.14
C ALA A 149 -3.90 2.22 9.52
N ARG A 150 -3.90 3.43 8.97
CA ARG A 150 -4.96 4.42 9.17
C ARG A 150 -5.60 4.76 7.84
N PHE A 151 -6.90 4.52 7.74
CA PHE A 151 -7.71 4.89 6.59
C PHE A 151 -8.59 6.09 6.94
N GLY A 152 -8.24 7.21 6.31
CA GLY A 152 -8.85 8.53 6.43
C GLY A 152 -10.26 8.60 5.89
N ASP A 153 -10.50 7.82 4.84
CA ASP A 153 -11.73 7.78 4.07
C ASP A 153 -12.05 6.34 3.64
N MET A 154 -12.90 6.17 2.62
CA MET A 154 -13.37 4.90 2.11
C MET A 154 -12.25 3.87 1.90
N MET A 155 -12.44 2.67 2.44
CA MET A 155 -11.55 1.52 2.23
C MET A 155 -12.38 0.38 1.68
N ILE A 156 -12.05 -0.08 0.46
CA ILE A 156 -12.80 -1.12 -0.24
C ILE A 156 -11.87 -2.22 -0.73
N PHE A 157 -12.13 -3.43 -0.25
CA PHE A 157 -11.60 -4.67 -0.79
C PHE A 157 -12.69 -5.36 -1.64
N ARG A 158 -12.42 -5.60 -2.92
CA ARG A 158 -13.36 -6.24 -3.87
C ARG A 158 -12.61 -7.26 -4.73
N GLY A 159 -13.20 -8.42 -4.97
CA GLY A 159 -12.56 -9.43 -5.84
C GLY A 159 -11.22 -9.93 -5.31
N ILE A 160 -11.02 -9.86 -3.98
CA ILE A 160 -9.79 -10.34 -3.36
C ILE A 160 -9.74 -11.86 -3.43
N SER A 161 -8.57 -12.39 -3.77
CA SER A 161 -8.31 -13.83 -3.87
C SER A 161 -6.89 -14.18 -3.40
N GLY A 162 -6.59 -15.48 -3.34
CA GLY A 162 -5.30 -16.02 -2.88
C GLY A 162 -5.38 -16.56 -1.45
N ASP A 163 -4.33 -17.26 -1.04
CA ASP A 163 -4.24 -17.97 0.24
C ASP A 163 -3.49 -17.18 1.33
N GLY A 164 -3.13 -15.92 1.04
CA GLY A 164 -2.38 -15.05 1.95
C GLY A 164 -3.18 -14.63 3.19
N ASP A 165 -2.57 -14.77 4.37
CA ASP A 165 -3.14 -14.30 5.62
C ASP A 165 -3.16 -12.76 5.70
N PHE A 166 -4.29 -12.20 6.13
CA PHE A 166 -4.45 -10.77 6.37
C PHE A 166 -4.18 -10.42 7.84
N GLY A 167 -3.46 -9.33 8.09
CA GLY A 167 -3.28 -8.76 9.43
C GLY A 167 -3.75 -7.31 9.49
N PHE A 168 -4.73 -7.00 10.36
CA PHE A 168 -5.21 -5.62 10.62
C PHE A 168 -5.06 -5.21 12.09
N SER A 169 -4.14 -5.82 12.83
CA SER A 169 -3.96 -5.50 14.25
C SER A 169 -3.71 -4.00 14.45
N GLY A 170 -4.59 -3.35 15.21
CA GLY A 170 -4.55 -1.91 15.47
C GLY A 170 -4.81 -1.01 14.25
N ALA A 171 -5.34 -1.53 13.15
CA ALA A 171 -5.79 -0.72 12.02
C ALA A 171 -7.04 0.08 12.38
N GLU A 172 -7.09 1.33 11.91
CA GLU A 172 -8.11 2.31 12.27
C GLU A 172 -8.77 2.90 11.02
N LEU A 173 -10.09 3.11 11.09
CA LEU A 173 -10.88 3.87 10.14
C LEU A 173 -11.32 5.16 10.83
N THR A 174 -10.93 6.32 10.30
CA THR A 174 -11.27 7.59 10.95
C THR A 174 -12.60 8.16 10.48
N ASN A 175 -12.95 7.98 9.20
CA ASN A 175 -14.23 8.43 8.66
C ASN A 175 -15.25 7.30 8.63
N ILE A 176 -15.96 7.09 9.73
CA ILE A 176 -16.98 6.03 9.88
C ILE A 176 -18.31 6.34 9.18
N LEU A 177 -18.44 7.50 8.55
CA LEU A 177 -19.68 7.94 7.90
C LEU A 177 -19.79 7.47 6.45
N VAL A 178 -18.71 6.91 5.90
CA VAL A 178 -18.68 6.34 4.55
C VAL A 178 -18.70 4.82 4.61
N PRO A 179 -19.22 4.14 3.57
CA PRO A 179 -19.23 2.69 3.55
C PRO A 179 -17.81 2.14 3.37
N HIS A 180 -17.42 1.22 4.25
CA HIS A 180 -16.18 0.46 4.13
C HIS A 180 -16.49 -1.00 3.77
N LYS A 181 -15.54 -1.66 3.11
CA LYS A 181 -15.62 -3.08 2.78
C LYS A 181 -14.29 -3.75 3.09
N ALA A 182 -14.24 -4.50 4.18
CA ALA A 182 -13.11 -5.31 4.58
C ALA A 182 -12.92 -6.52 3.62
N PRO A 183 -11.71 -7.12 3.59
CA PRO A 183 -11.48 -8.37 2.85
C PRO A 183 -12.19 -9.56 3.51
N PRO A 184 -12.30 -10.71 2.83
CA PRO A 184 -12.93 -11.91 3.39
C PRO A 184 -12.35 -12.30 4.76
N GLY A 185 -13.21 -12.68 5.70
CA GLY A 185 -12.82 -13.07 7.06
C GLY A 185 -12.55 -11.89 8.00
N TRP A 186 -12.81 -10.66 7.56
CA TRP A 186 -12.68 -9.44 8.35
C TRP A 186 -13.93 -8.58 8.24
N GLU A 187 -14.32 -7.93 9.33
CA GLU A 187 -15.46 -7.02 9.38
C GLU A 187 -15.07 -5.66 9.96
N VAL A 188 -15.86 -4.65 9.59
CA VAL A 188 -15.69 -3.28 10.09
C VAL A 188 -16.57 -3.09 11.31
N HIS A 189 -15.95 -2.78 12.44
CA HIS A 189 -16.64 -2.48 13.68
C HIS A 189 -16.51 -0.98 13.99
N VAL A 190 -17.64 -0.29 14.06
CA VAL A 190 -17.70 1.15 14.32
C VAL A 190 -18.03 1.41 15.78
N HIS A 191 -17.26 2.29 16.42
CA HIS A 191 -17.55 2.79 17.77
C HIS A 191 -17.66 4.32 17.74
N GLU A 192 -18.80 4.86 18.18
CA GLU A 192 -19.15 6.29 18.05
C GLU A 192 -18.09 7.27 18.60
N LYS A 193 -17.29 6.85 19.59
CA LYS A 193 -16.26 7.69 20.23
C LYS A 193 -14.82 7.35 19.83
N GLU A 194 -14.57 6.16 19.30
CA GLU A 194 -13.21 5.64 19.07
C GLU A 194 -12.87 5.50 17.57
N GLY A 195 -13.82 5.78 16.68
CA GLY A 195 -13.67 5.54 15.25
C GLY A 195 -14.01 4.10 14.88
N GLY A 196 -13.58 3.67 13.70
CA GLY A 196 -13.78 2.31 13.20
C GLY A 196 -12.52 1.46 13.38
N ARG A 197 -12.71 0.17 13.63
CA ARG A 197 -11.67 -0.85 13.64
C ARG A 197 -12.02 -1.96 12.67
N ILE A 198 -11.00 -2.72 12.28
CA ILE A 198 -11.14 -3.89 11.41
C ILE A 198 -10.79 -5.11 12.27
N ILE A 199 -11.74 -6.02 12.43
CA ILE A 199 -11.62 -7.19 13.31
C ILE A 199 -11.91 -8.48 12.55
N PRO A 200 -11.36 -9.64 12.97
CA PRO A 200 -11.68 -10.90 12.32
C PRO A 200 -13.17 -11.23 12.49
N GLU A 201 -13.81 -11.71 11.41
CA GLU A 201 -15.20 -12.14 11.43
C GLU A 201 -15.42 -13.23 12.49
N GLY A 202 -16.55 -13.17 13.20
CA GLY A 202 -16.93 -14.18 14.19
C GLY A 202 -16.24 -14.05 15.55
N ILE A 203 -15.27 -13.14 15.71
CA ILE A 203 -14.75 -12.76 17.02
C ILE A 203 -15.65 -11.68 17.61
N SER A 204 -16.79 -12.12 18.15
CA SER A 204 -17.57 -11.32 19.09
C SER A 204 -16.68 -11.02 20.30
N HIS A 205 -16.13 -9.81 20.38
CA HIS A 205 -15.71 -9.28 21.66
C HIS A 205 -16.98 -9.09 22.50
N THR A 206 -17.42 -10.14 23.19
CA THR A 206 -17.98 -9.93 24.52
C THR A 206 -16.85 -9.33 25.33
N LEU A 207 -16.76 -8.00 25.36
CA LEU A 207 -16.02 -7.31 26.40
C LEU A 207 -16.49 -7.92 27.72
N PRO A 208 -15.61 -8.44 28.59
CA PRO A 208 -16.05 -8.85 29.91
C PRO A 208 -16.67 -7.61 30.56
N CYS A 209 -17.95 -7.68 30.92
CA CYS A 209 -18.55 -6.70 31.81
C CYS A 209 -17.60 -6.53 32.99
N SER A 210 -17.19 -5.29 33.26
CA SER A 210 -16.45 -4.93 34.47
C SER A 210 -17.14 -5.60 35.66
N PRO A 211 -16.39 -6.23 36.59
CA PRO A 211 -17.02 -6.83 37.75
C PRO A 211 -17.80 -5.75 38.49
N CYS A 212 -19.11 -5.95 38.66
CA CYS A 212 -19.89 -5.22 39.64
C CYS A 212 -19.11 -5.29 40.95
N SER A 213 -18.69 -4.15 41.46
CA SER A 213 -18.16 -4.02 42.81
C SER A 213 -19.25 -4.45 43.77
N ASP A 214 -19.19 -5.72 44.20
CA ASP A 214 -20.02 -6.24 45.28
C ASP A 214 -19.50 -5.60 46.57
N GLY A 215 -20.03 -4.42 46.86
CA GLY A 215 -19.82 -3.71 48.10
C GLY A 215 -20.62 -4.40 49.20
N SER A 216 -20.09 -5.51 49.70
CA SER A 216 -20.53 -6.12 50.95
C SER A 216 -19.30 -6.42 51.82
N VAL A 217 -18.95 -5.46 52.66
CA VAL A 217 -18.01 -5.66 53.78
C VAL A 217 -18.45 -4.84 54.98
N PHE A 218 -19.03 -5.58 55.95
CA PHE A 218 -19.36 -5.30 57.37
C PHE A 218 -20.49 -4.33 57.73
#